data_AF-A0A967JTJ5-F1
#
_entry.id   AF-A0A967JTJ5-F1
#
_cell.length_a   1.000
_cell.length_b   1.000
_cell.length_c   1.000
_cell.angle_alpha   90.00
_cell.angle_beta   90.00
_cell.angle_gamma   90.00
#
_symmetry.space_group_name_H-M   'P 1'
#
loop_
_entity.id
_entity.type
_entity.pdbx_description
1 polymer ?
#
loop_
_entity_poly.entity_id
_entity_poly.type
_entity_poly.pdbx_seq_one_letter_code
_entity_poly.pdbx_strand_id
1 'polypeptide(L)' 'NHPHPLDGVELVAASGEPLRTEPDPRAHLGLYARTNHERLCLEELQPRALLMVPLQARGRTVGAMVFAR' A
#
# COMPACT_ATOMS: atom_id res chain seq x y z
N ASN A 1 -17.72 5.76 -1.71
CA ASN A 1 -16.58 6.42 -1.02
C ASN A 1 -15.56 5.39 -0.59
N HIS A 2 -14.98 4.65 -1.53
CA HIS A 2 -13.82 3.80 -1.24
C HIS A 2 -12.59 4.72 -1.17
N PRO A 3 -11.77 4.63 -0.10
CA PRO A 3 -10.54 5.41 -0.01
C PRO A 3 -9.69 5.13 -1.24
N HIS A 4 -9.05 6.16 -1.80
CA HIS A 4 -8.19 6.01 -2.95
C HIS A 4 -7.03 5.11 -2.50
N PRO A 5 -6.69 4.01 -3.16
CA PRO A 5 -5.65 3.09 -2.68
C PRO A 5 -4.22 3.64 -2.58
N LEU A 6 -3.99 4.84 -3.11
CA LEU A 6 -2.83 5.69 -2.80
C LEU A 6 -2.81 6.20 -1.36
N ASP A 7 -3.98 6.26 -0.73
CA ASP A 7 -4.14 6.54 0.69
C ASP A 7 -3.47 5.45 1.53
N GLY A 8 -3.25 4.21 1.06
CA GLY A 8 -2.78 3.14 1.94
C GLY A 8 -1.44 3.44 2.63
N VAL A 9 -0.41 3.78 1.85
CA VAL A 9 0.93 4.09 2.37
C VAL A 9 0.93 5.41 3.13
N GLU A 10 0.25 6.44 2.61
CA GLU A 10 0.18 7.77 3.23
C GLU A 10 -0.63 7.75 4.53
N LEU A 11 -1.74 7.02 4.57
CA LEU A 11 -2.57 6.76 5.74
C LEU A 11 -1.78 6.04 6.81
N VAL A 12 -1.06 4.97 6.47
CA VAL A 12 -0.22 4.24 7.44
C VAL A 12 0.91 5.14 7.97
N ALA A 13 1.54 5.92 7.09
CA ALA A 13 2.58 6.86 7.48
C ALA A 13 2.05 7.98 8.40
N ALA A 14 0.85 8.49 8.13
CA ALA A 14 0.23 9.57 8.90
C ALA A 14 -0.38 9.09 10.22
N SER A 15 -1.06 7.94 10.21
CA SER A 15 -1.74 7.38 11.38
C SER A 15 -0.78 6.64 12.32
N GLY A 16 0.30 6.06 11.79
CA GLY A 16 1.13 5.13 12.55
C GLY A 16 0.44 3.79 12.82
N GLU A 17 -0.67 3.49 12.15
CA GLU A 17 -1.43 2.24 12.29
C GLU A 17 -1.24 1.35 11.06
N PRO A 18 -1.13 0.02 11.22
CA PRO A 18 -0.98 -0.90 10.10
C PRO A 18 -2.30 -1.06 9.31
N LEU A 19 -2.16 -1.29 8.00
CA LEU A 19 -3.28 -1.52 7.09
C LEU A 19 -3.09 -2.84 6.33
N ARG A 20 -4.12 -3.69 6.33
CA ARG A 20 -4.17 -4.93 5.55
C ARG A 20 -5.30 -4.87 4.53
N THR A 21 -5.03 -5.23 3.28
CA THR A 21 -6.05 -5.33 2.24
C THR A 21 -6.39 -6.80 1.96
N GLU A 22 -7.70 -7.11 1.92
CA GLU A 22 -8.30 -8.43 1.66
C GLU A 22 -9.55 -8.25 0.76
N PRO A 23 -9.88 -9.13 -0.21
CA PRO A 23 -9.04 -9.53 -1.34
C PRO A 23 -9.71 -9.21 -2.71
N ASP A 24 -9.06 -8.36 -3.52
CA ASP A 24 -8.61 -8.63 -4.89
C ASP A 24 -7.84 -7.37 -5.37
N PRO A 25 -6.52 -7.31 -5.15
CA PRO A 25 -5.72 -6.21 -5.66
C PRO A 25 -5.80 -6.10 -7.19
N ARG A 26 -6.12 -7.18 -7.93
CA ARG A 26 -6.17 -7.22 -9.40
C ARG A 26 -7.29 -6.35 -9.97
N ALA A 27 -8.47 -6.39 -9.37
CA ALA A 27 -9.59 -5.50 -9.72
C ALA A 27 -9.25 -4.01 -9.55
N HIS A 28 -8.16 -3.71 -8.84
CA HIS A 28 -7.83 -2.38 -8.33
C HIS A 28 -6.35 -2.00 -8.49
N LEU A 29 -5.54 -2.67 -9.32
CA LEU A 29 -4.09 -2.38 -9.43
C LEU A 29 -3.80 -0.93 -9.83
N GLY A 30 -4.63 -0.39 -10.73
CA GLY A 30 -4.53 1.00 -11.16
C GLY A 30 -4.79 2.01 -10.04
N LEU A 31 -5.34 1.57 -8.92
CA LEU A 31 -5.59 2.42 -7.78
C LEU A 31 -4.38 2.49 -6.81
N TYR A 32 -3.50 1.48 -6.81
CA TYR A 32 -2.32 1.42 -5.94
C TYR A 32 -1.06 2.02 -6.58
N ALA A 33 -1.11 2.32 -7.88
CA ALA A 33 0.01 2.88 -8.65
C ALA A 33 -0.21 4.37 -8.94
N ARG A 34 0.80 5.19 -8.65
CA ARG A 34 0.85 6.62 -9.05
C ARG A 34 1.47 6.80 -10.41
N THR A 35 2.32 5.86 -10.80
CA THR A 35 3.04 5.91 -12.07
C THR A 35 2.78 4.65 -12.89
N ASN A 36 2.98 4.77 -14.21
CA ASN A 36 2.93 3.62 -15.11
C ASN A 36 3.95 2.53 -14.72
N HIS A 37 5.10 2.92 -14.18
CA HIS A 37 6.12 1.97 -13.73
C HIS A 37 5.64 1.17 -12.51
N GLU A 38 5.09 1.84 -11.50
CA GLU A 38 4.50 1.17 -10.33
C GLU A 38 3.35 0.24 -10.73
N ARG A 39 2.51 0.65 -11.70
CA ARG A 39 1.42 -0.19 -12.23
C ARG A 39 1.97 -1.46 -12.87
N LEU A 40 2.98 -1.33 -13.74
CA LEU A 40 3.63 -2.48 -14.38
C LEU A 40 4.27 -3.41 -13.35
N CYS A 41 4.96 -2.88 -12.34
CA CYS A 41 5.52 -3.69 -11.26
C CYS A 41 4.43 -4.47 -10.49
N LEU A 42 3.28 -3.84 -10.20
CA LEU A 42 2.16 -4.51 -9.53
C LEU A 42 1.46 -5.54 -10.42
N GLU A 43 1.39 -5.30 -11.73
CA GLU A 43 0.88 -6.26 -12.72
C GLU A 43 1.80 -7.48 -12.87
N GLU A 44 3.11 -7.28 -12.80
CA GLU A 44 4.10 -8.35 -12.80
C GLU A 44 4.11 -9.14 -11.49
N LEU A 45 4.05 -8.46 -10.33
CA LEU A 45 4.02 -9.12 -9.01
C LEU A 45 2.75 -9.93 -8.78
N GLN A 46 1.63 -9.52 -9.40
CA GLN A 46 0.30 -10.10 -9.22
C GLN A 46 -0.11 -10.37 -7.76
N PRO A 47 0.03 -9.40 -6.84
CA PRO A 47 -0.21 -9.63 -5.43
C PRO A 47 -1.68 -9.98 -5.19
N ARG A 48 -1.91 -10.98 -4.35
CA ARG A 48 -3.21 -11.41 -3.83
C ARG A 48 -3.58 -10.70 -2.54
N ALA A 49 -2.59 -10.16 -1.83
CA ALA A 49 -2.78 -9.37 -0.61
C ALA A 49 -1.64 -8.37 -0.42
N LEU A 50 -1.95 -7.23 0.22
CA LEU A 50 -0.96 -6.26 0.67
C LEU A 50 -1.09 -6.05 2.18
N LEU A 51 0.05 -6.01 2.87
CA LEU A 51 0.15 -5.55 4.26
C LEU A 51 1.09 -4.35 4.30
N MET A 52 0.58 -3.23 4.81
CA MET A 52 1.33 -1.99 4.97
C MET A 52 1.54 -1.75 6.46
N VAL A 53 2.81 -1.55 6.85
CA VAL A 53 3.18 -1.30 8.25
C VAL A 53 3.97 0.00 8.36
N PRO A 54 3.75 0.80 9.43
CA PRO A 54 4.49 2.04 9.63
C PRO A 54 5.96 1.74 9.96
N LEU A 55 6.87 2.54 9.42
CA LEU A 55 8.28 2.52 9.79
C LEU A 55 8.51 3.56 10.87
N GLN A 56 8.96 3.12 12.04
CA GLN A 56 9.19 4.01 13.18
C GLN A 56 10.67 4.17 13.49
N ALA A 57 11.11 5.42 13.66
CA ALA A 57 12.44 5.77 14.12
C ALA A 57 12.36 6.88 15.17
N ARG A 58 13.01 6.68 16.33
CA ARG A 58 13.04 7.65 17.43
C ARG A 58 11.63 8.15 17.84
N GLY A 59 10.66 7.24 17.90
CA GLY A 59 9.27 7.55 18.27
C GLY A 59 8.47 8.33 17.21
N ARG A 60 8.97 8.41 15.96
CA ARG A 60 8.27 9.07 14.85
C ARG A 60 8.08 8.11 13.69
N THR A 61 6.94 8.18 13.01
CA THR A 61 6.73 7.49 11.75
C THR A 61 7.52 8.20 10.65
N VAL A 62 8.39 7.46 9.96
CA VAL A 62 9.25 7.97 8.87
C VAL A 62 8.81 7.49 7.49
N GLY A 63 7.81 6.60 7.43
CA GLY A 63 7.25 6.07 6.20
C GLY A 63 6.43 4.81 6.47
N ALA A 64 6.24 4.00 5.44
CA ALA A 64 5.62 2.68 5.55
C ALA A 64 6.38 1.65 4.71
N MET A 65 6.26 0.38 5.09
CA MET A 65 6.76 -0.78 4.36
C MET A 65 5.58 -1.62 3.88
N VAL A 66 5.66 -2.10 2.64
CA VAL A 66 4.62 -2.90 2.00
C VAL A 66 5.11 -4.33 1.81
N PHE A 67 4.35 -5.30 2.31
CA PHE A 67 4.51 -6.72 2.03
C PHE A 67 3.47 -7.15 1.01
N ALA A 68 3.92 -7.83 -0.03
CA ALA A 68 3.08 -8.36 -1.10
C ALA A 68 3.20 -9.89 -1.14
N ARG A 69 2.05 -10.58 -1.19
CA ARG A 69 1.94 -12.03 -1.38
C ARG A 69 1.20 -12.33 -2.67
#